data_AF-A0A318QU97-F1
#
_entry.id   AF-A0A318QU97-F1
#
_cell.length_a   1.000
_cell.length_b   1.000
_cell.length_c   1.000
_cell.angle_alpha   90.00
_cell.angle_beta   90.00
_cell.angle_gamma   90.00
#
_symmetry.space_group_name_H-M   'P 1'
#
loop_
_entity.id
_entity.type
_entity.pdbx_description
1 polymer ?
#
loop_
_entity_poly.entity_id
_entity_poly.type
_entity_poly.pdbx_seq_one_letter_code
_entity_poly.pdbx_strand_id
1 'polypeptide(L)'
;MSPEPEGAQAASAGTMHDADLHLMTDKGIAIRKMRDANRYAVFMLPPGVGTVKIVSRTTRPVSMAGPCGDDRRPRGVLVRHIKLFEGTVARHIVMHLAQKAPAGWHDDFYAPRPEPCRWTDGQGLLHLGPRYPGMLGVLCLEVLAGGPYGVAPACSTTAGPPRLTA
;
A
#
# COMPACT_ATOMS: atom_id res chain seq x y z
N MET A 1 8.58 -12.99 -54.43
CA MET A 1 8.43 -13.93 -53.31
C MET A 1 9.75 -13.97 -52.57
N SER A 2 9.89 -13.06 -51.60
CA SER A 2 10.99 -12.97 -50.64
C SER A 2 10.34 -12.59 -49.30
N PRO A 3 10.59 -13.30 -48.20
CA PRO A 3 10.01 -12.97 -46.91
C PRO A 3 10.85 -11.89 -46.20
N GLU A 4 10.19 -10.88 -45.64
CA GLU A 4 10.73 -10.09 -44.52
C GLU A 4 10.71 -10.95 -43.25
N PRO A 5 11.83 -11.07 -42.53
CA PRO A 5 11.78 -11.26 -41.10
C PRO A 5 12.19 -9.93 -40.45
N GLU A 6 11.35 -9.39 -39.59
CA GLU A 6 11.74 -9.10 -38.21
C GLU A 6 10.51 -8.51 -37.53
N GLY A 7 9.72 -9.39 -36.93
CA GLY A 7 8.83 -8.98 -35.86
C GLY A 7 9.70 -8.41 -34.75
N ALA A 8 9.92 -7.09 -34.78
CA ALA A 8 10.33 -6.34 -33.62
C ALA A 8 9.20 -6.48 -32.60
N GLN A 9 9.29 -7.55 -31.81
CA GLN A 9 8.42 -7.83 -30.70
C GLN A 9 8.69 -6.73 -29.67
N ALA A 10 7.90 -5.67 -29.76
CA ALA A 10 7.80 -4.65 -28.75
C ALA A 10 7.56 -5.38 -27.43
N ALA A 11 8.58 -5.41 -26.57
CA ALA A 11 8.45 -5.84 -25.20
C ALA A 11 7.35 -4.98 -24.59
N SER A 12 6.16 -5.57 -24.42
CA SER A 12 5.04 -4.95 -23.75
C SER A 12 5.55 -4.50 -22.39
N ALA A 13 5.74 -3.19 -22.23
CA ALA A 13 6.03 -2.57 -20.96
C ALA A 13 4.83 -2.86 -20.06
N GLY A 14 4.88 -3.98 -19.34
CA GLY A 14 3.88 -4.37 -18.37
C GLY A 14 3.87 -3.31 -17.30
N THR A 15 2.84 -2.48 -17.28
CA THR A 15 2.62 -1.49 -16.23
C THR A 15 2.44 -2.24 -14.92
N MET A 16 3.55 -2.41 -14.19
CA MET A 16 3.60 -3.05 -12.87
C MET A 16 2.83 -2.19 -11.86
N HIS A 17 1.50 -2.30 -11.88
CA HIS A 17 0.61 -1.78 -10.84
C HIS A 17 0.50 -2.75 -9.64
N ASP A 18 1.25 -3.86 -9.65
CA ASP A 18 1.31 -4.76 -8.51
C ASP A 18 2.33 -4.23 -7.49
N ALA A 19 1.81 -3.67 -6.40
CA ALA A 19 2.61 -3.28 -5.24
C ALA A 19 3.29 -4.49 -4.56
N ASP A 20 3.05 -5.73 -5.04
CA ASP A 20 3.65 -6.98 -4.54
C ASP A 20 3.43 -7.10 -3.03
N LEU A 21 2.20 -6.78 -2.63
CA LEU A 21 1.80 -6.75 -1.24
C LEU A 21 1.77 -8.18 -0.70
N HIS A 22 2.65 -8.44 0.27
CA HIS A 22 2.73 -9.71 0.97
C HIS A 22 2.99 -9.49 2.44
N LEU A 23 2.71 -10.50 3.25
CA LEU A 23 3.09 -10.48 4.66
C LEU A 23 4.38 -11.28 4.82
N MET A 24 5.28 -10.81 5.66
CA MET A 24 6.44 -11.57 6.08
C MET A 24 6.30 -11.90 7.57
N THR A 25 6.33 -13.19 7.90
CA THR A 25 6.31 -13.65 9.30
C THR A 25 7.63 -13.30 10.00
N ASP A 26 7.63 -13.37 11.33
CA ASP A 26 8.85 -13.28 12.16
C ASP A 26 9.91 -14.33 11.80
N LYS A 27 9.47 -15.49 11.30
CA LYS A 27 10.34 -16.57 10.79
C LYS A 27 10.85 -16.34 9.37
N GLY A 28 10.57 -15.18 8.76
CA GLY A 28 11.00 -14.86 7.38
C GLY A 28 10.19 -15.57 6.29
N ILE A 29 9.10 -16.27 6.64
CA ILE A 29 8.22 -16.90 5.66
C ILE A 29 7.31 -15.83 5.06
N ALA A 30 7.26 -15.76 3.73
CA ALA A 30 6.36 -14.88 3.00
C ALA A 30 4.98 -15.53 2.81
N ILE A 31 3.93 -14.82 3.21
CA ILE A 31 2.53 -15.18 3.02
C ILE A 31 1.98 -14.30 1.89
N ARG A 32 1.62 -14.94 0.79
CA ARG A 32 1.04 -14.26 -0.37
C ARG A 32 -0.42 -13.90 -0.12
N LYS A 33 -0.83 -12.78 -0.72
CA LYS A 33 -2.24 -12.38 -0.77
C LYS A 33 -3.04 -13.48 -1.45
N MET A 34 -4.14 -13.88 -0.82
CA MET A 34 -5.05 -14.90 -1.35
C MET A 34 -6.02 -14.29 -2.37
N ARG A 35 -6.53 -13.09 -2.08
CA ARG A 35 -7.42 -12.35 -2.98
C ARG A 35 -7.50 -10.87 -2.61
N ASP A 36 -7.99 -10.07 -3.54
CA ASP A 36 -8.54 -8.74 -3.27
C ASP A 36 -10.07 -8.83 -3.24
N ALA A 37 -10.69 -8.22 -2.23
CA ALA A 37 -12.13 -8.15 -2.10
C ALA A 37 -12.55 -6.78 -1.59
N ASN A 38 -13.25 -5.99 -2.41
CA ASN A 38 -13.81 -4.70 -2.01
C ASN A 38 -12.79 -3.74 -1.35
N ARG A 39 -11.58 -3.61 -1.94
CA ARG A 39 -10.40 -2.88 -1.43
C ARG A 39 -9.65 -3.51 -0.25
N TYR A 40 -10.07 -4.68 0.20
CA TYR A 40 -9.31 -5.46 1.18
C TYR A 40 -8.37 -6.43 0.48
N ALA A 41 -7.09 -6.35 0.79
CA ALA A 41 -6.13 -7.41 0.55
C ALA A 41 -6.30 -8.48 1.64
N VAL A 42 -6.62 -9.70 1.23
CA VAL A 42 -6.94 -10.82 2.13
C VAL A 42 -5.80 -11.83 2.16
N PHE A 43 -5.35 -12.18 3.36
CA PHE A 43 -4.26 -13.11 3.62
C PHE A 43 -4.70 -14.23 4.53
N MET A 44 -4.22 -15.44 4.28
CA MET A 44 -4.41 -16.58 5.17
C MET A 44 -3.18 -16.73 6.07
N LEU A 45 -3.39 -16.67 7.38
CA LEU A 45 -2.35 -16.76 8.38
C LEU A 45 -2.29 -18.18 8.96
N PRO A 46 -1.12 -18.85 8.90
CA PRO A 46 -0.94 -20.13 9.56
C PRO A 46 -1.04 -20.00 11.08
N PRO A 47 -1.27 -21.12 11.79
CA PRO A 47 -1.29 -21.12 13.24
C PRO A 47 0.06 -20.72 13.83
N GLY A 48 0.03 -20.06 14.99
CA GLY A 48 1.23 -19.69 15.74
C GLY A 48 1.98 -18.46 15.24
N VAL A 49 1.49 -17.75 14.20
CA VAL A 49 2.07 -16.48 13.76
C VAL A 49 1.54 -15.33 14.61
N GLY A 50 2.36 -14.76 15.50
CA GLY A 50 1.97 -13.64 16.37
C GLY A 50 2.35 -12.25 15.85
N THR A 51 3.34 -12.16 14.96
CA THR A 51 3.79 -10.90 14.38
C THR A 51 4.05 -11.09 12.89
N VAL A 52 3.65 -10.10 12.10
CA VAL A 52 3.90 -10.04 10.66
C VAL A 52 4.38 -8.66 10.27
N LYS A 53 5.13 -8.57 9.17
CA LYS A 53 5.47 -7.31 8.51
C LYS A 53 4.67 -7.22 7.22
N ILE A 54 3.99 -6.10 7.03
CA ILE A 54 3.31 -5.77 5.77
C ILE A 54 4.37 -5.24 4.83
N VAL A 55 4.71 -6.01 3.81
CA VAL A 55 5.75 -5.68 2.85
C VAL A 55 5.10 -5.31 1.52
N SER A 56 5.49 -4.17 0.97
CA SER A 56 5.08 -3.71 -0.35
C SER A 56 6.28 -3.11 -1.07
N ARG A 57 6.29 -3.17 -2.40
CA ARG A 57 7.23 -2.40 -3.22
C ARG A 57 7.08 -0.93 -2.89
N THR A 58 8.19 -0.31 -2.51
CA THR A 58 8.28 1.13 -2.34
C THR A 58 8.66 1.74 -3.66
N THR A 59 7.89 2.70 -4.15
CA THR A 59 8.35 3.55 -5.24
C THR A 59 9.19 4.68 -4.63
N ARG A 60 10.51 4.66 -4.85
CA ARG A 60 11.33 5.86 -4.64
C ARG A 60 11.03 6.81 -5.79
N PRO A 61 10.55 8.05 -5.57
CA PRO A 61 10.42 9.02 -6.64
C PRO A 61 11.81 9.26 -7.25
N VAL A 62 12.00 8.91 -8.52
CA VAL A 62 13.18 9.34 -9.29
C VAL A 62 13.05 10.84 -9.50
N SER A 63 13.95 11.56 -8.81
CA SER A 63 14.27 12.99 -8.88
C SER A 63 13.53 13.81 -9.95
N MET A 64 12.49 14.55 -9.54
CA MET A 64 12.17 15.84 -10.14
C MET A 64 12.47 16.89 -9.07
N ALA A 65 13.67 17.48 -9.13
CA ALA A 65 14.05 18.59 -8.26
C ALA A 65 13.19 19.80 -8.62
N GLY A 66 12.14 20.05 -7.84
CA GLY A 66 11.28 21.22 -7.94
C GLY A 66 11.10 21.88 -6.57
N PRO A 67 10.76 23.19 -6.48
CA PRO A 67 10.98 24.01 -5.29
C PRO A 67 9.99 23.77 -4.13
N CYS A 68 9.14 22.73 -4.19
CA CYS A 68 8.09 22.53 -3.20
C CYS A 68 8.30 21.20 -2.47
N GLY A 69 8.66 21.30 -1.19
CA GLY A 69 8.48 20.25 -0.16
C GLY A 69 8.87 18.85 -0.59
N ASP A 70 10.16 18.57 -0.54
CA ASP A 70 10.77 17.30 -0.93
C ASP A 70 10.48 16.18 0.08
N ASP A 71 9.26 15.65 0.08
CA ASP A 71 8.91 14.45 0.86
C ASP A 71 9.47 13.19 0.17
N ARG A 72 10.80 13.04 0.21
CA ARG A 72 11.58 11.92 -0.36
C ARG A 72 11.36 10.58 0.33
N ARG A 73 10.35 10.45 1.19
CA ARG A 73 10.16 9.24 1.99
C ARG A 73 9.61 8.11 1.12
N PRO A 74 10.19 6.90 1.20
CA PRO A 74 9.62 5.76 0.50
C PRO A 74 8.20 5.53 1.03
N ARG A 75 7.24 5.42 0.12
CA ARG A 75 5.84 5.11 0.44
C ARG A 75 5.51 3.74 -0.10
N GLY A 76 5.07 2.86 0.81
CA GLY A 76 4.55 1.53 0.51
C GLY A 76 3.06 1.62 0.19
N VAL A 77 2.21 1.33 1.17
CA VAL A 77 0.75 1.37 1.08
C VAL A 77 0.10 2.20 2.19
N LEU A 78 -1.06 2.80 1.92
CA LEU A 78 -1.89 3.49 2.90
C LEU A 78 -2.93 2.52 3.45
N VAL A 79 -2.84 2.20 4.75
CA VAL A 79 -3.73 1.24 5.39
C VAL A 79 -4.69 1.98 6.33
N ARG A 80 -5.98 1.70 6.17
CA ARG A 80 -7.04 2.23 7.05
C ARG A 80 -7.44 1.21 8.11
N HIS A 81 -8.10 0.14 7.68
CA HIS A 81 -8.58 -0.91 8.57
C HIS A 81 -7.77 -2.19 8.44
N ILE A 82 -7.49 -2.79 9.60
CA ILE A 82 -6.88 -4.11 9.70
C ILE A 82 -7.83 -4.98 10.50
N LYS A 83 -8.35 -6.05 9.89
CA LYS A 83 -9.29 -6.99 10.51
C LYS A 83 -8.69 -8.38 10.51
N LEU A 84 -8.68 -9.04 11.66
CA LEU A 84 -8.28 -10.42 11.81
C LEU A 84 -9.51 -11.26 12.19
N PHE A 85 -9.74 -12.32 11.44
CA PHE A 85 -10.81 -13.29 11.68
C PHE A 85 -10.18 -14.61 12.08
N GLU A 86 -10.62 -15.19 13.20
CA GLU A 86 -10.18 -16.49 13.70
C GLU A 86 -11.39 -17.26 14.21
N GLY A 87 -11.76 -18.36 13.55
CA GLY A 87 -13.00 -19.07 13.83
C GLY A 87 -14.21 -18.15 13.66
N THR A 88 -14.97 -17.95 14.74
CA THR A 88 -16.14 -17.07 14.79
C THR A 88 -15.83 -15.66 15.29
N VAL A 89 -14.57 -15.39 15.68
CA VAL A 89 -14.16 -14.11 16.27
C VAL A 89 -13.57 -13.21 15.19
N ALA A 90 -14.08 -11.98 15.12
CA ALA A 90 -13.53 -10.91 14.29
C ALA A 90 -13.00 -9.78 15.19
N ARG A 91 -11.77 -9.34 14.94
CA ARG A 91 -11.09 -8.32 15.74
C ARG A 91 -10.42 -7.27 14.86
N HIS A 92 -10.56 -6.02 15.27
CA HIS A 92 -9.90 -4.90 14.62
C HIS A 92 -8.53 -4.68 15.27
N ILE A 93 -7.51 -4.51 14.44
CA ILE A 93 -6.16 -4.13 14.89
C ILE A 93 -5.96 -2.66 14.54
N VAL A 94 -5.82 -1.82 15.56
CA VAL A 94 -5.73 -0.36 15.43
C VAL A 94 -4.36 0.17 15.85
N MET A 95 -3.40 -0.70 16.13
CA MET A 95 -2.08 -0.33 16.64
C MET A 95 -1.29 0.58 15.70
N HIS A 96 -1.54 0.49 14.39
CA HIS A 96 -0.95 1.37 13.38
C HIS A 96 -1.50 2.79 13.48
N LEU A 97 -2.55 3.04 14.26
CA LEU A 97 -3.12 4.37 14.50
C LEU A 97 -2.68 4.96 15.84
N ALA A 98 -1.90 4.22 16.65
CA ALA A 98 -1.40 4.71 17.93
C ALA A 98 -0.37 5.84 17.73
N GLN A 99 -0.29 6.78 18.69
CA GLN A 99 0.67 7.89 18.65
C GLN A 99 2.12 7.39 18.49
N LYS A 100 2.45 6.27 19.14
CA LYS A 100 3.71 5.55 18.97
C LYS A 100 3.44 4.29 18.16
N ALA A 101 3.22 4.47 16.87
CA ALA A 101 3.04 3.35 15.95
C ALA A 101 4.32 2.48 15.89
N PRO A 102 4.19 1.18 15.59
CA PRO A 102 5.33 0.29 15.39
C PRO A 102 6.25 0.76 14.26
N ALA A 103 7.43 0.15 14.18
CA ALA A 103 8.36 0.41 13.09
C ALA A 103 7.70 0.24 11.71
N GLY A 104 8.04 1.13 10.79
CA GLY A 104 7.56 1.10 9.41
C GLY A 104 6.27 1.85 9.15
N TRP A 105 5.67 2.46 10.17
CA TRP A 105 4.44 3.23 10.06
C TRP A 105 4.69 4.73 10.23
N HIS A 106 4.22 5.55 9.29
CA HIS A 106 4.50 6.99 9.26
C HIS A 106 3.23 7.80 9.04
N ASP A 107 3.15 8.93 9.74
CA ASP A 107 2.16 9.96 9.46
C ASP A 107 2.56 10.71 8.18
N ASP A 108 1.63 10.86 7.24
CA ASP A 108 1.80 11.72 6.06
C ASP A 108 0.61 12.71 6.01
N PHE A 109 0.87 13.95 5.62
CA PHE A 109 -0.10 15.06 5.60
C PHE A 109 -1.24 14.81 4.60
N TYR A 110 -1.05 13.88 3.65
CA TYR A 110 -1.98 13.53 2.58
C TYR A 110 -2.91 12.34 2.88
N ALA A 111 -2.92 11.82 4.11
CA ALA A 111 -3.95 10.87 4.51
C ALA A 111 -5.34 11.56 4.48
N PRO A 112 -6.32 11.06 3.70
CA PRO A 112 -7.64 11.68 3.60
C PRO A 112 -8.33 11.67 4.97
N ARG A 113 -8.52 12.86 5.56
CA ARG A 113 -9.42 13.05 6.70
C ARG A 113 -10.86 13.01 6.16
N PRO A 114 -11.78 12.22 6.75
CA PRO A 114 -12.02 12.21 8.20
C PRO A 114 -11.63 10.94 8.97
N GLU A 115 -11.24 9.85 8.32
CA GLU A 115 -11.01 8.56 8.99
C GLU A 115 -9.52 8.24 9.22
N PRO A 116 -9.15 7.65 10.37
CA PRO A 116 -7.76 7.43 10.71
C PRO A 116 -7.13 6.33 9.84
N CYS A 117 -6.09 6.69 9.09
CA CYS A 117 -5.28 5.80 8.27
C CYS A 117 -3.80 6.18 8.37
N ARG A 118 -2.90 5.24 8.08
CA ARG A 118 -1.45 5.47 8.19
C ARG A 118 -0.68 4.81 7.05
N TRP A 119 0.38 5.48 6.58
CA TRP A 119 1.26 4.98 5.54
C TRP A 119 2.29 4.01 6.10
N THR A 120 2.60 2.97 5.33
CA THR A 120 3.82 2.18 5.55
C THR A 120 4.99 2.76 4.74
N ASP A 121 6.22 2.67 5.24
CA ASP A 121 7.44 3.00 4.48
C ASP A 121 7.93 1.88 3.54
N GLY A 122 7.08 0.87 3.31
CA GLY A 122 7.42 -0.36 2.59
C GLY A 122 7.43 -1.60 3.47
N GLN A 123 7.65 -1.45 4.79
CA GLN A 123 7.67 -2.57 5.72
C GLN A 123 7.00 -2.21 7.06
N GLY A 124 5.67 -2.24 7.13
CA GLY A 124 4.93 -1.94 8.36
C GLY A 124 4.87 -3.13 9.33
N LEU A 125 5.40 -3.00 10.55
CA LEU A 125 5.32 -4.03 11.58
C LEU A 125 3.90 -4.12 12.16
N LEU A 126 3.31 -5.31 12.17
CA LEU A 126 1.98 -5.57 12.69
C LEU A 126 2.01 -6.70 13.73
N HIS A 127 1.69 -6.35 14.98
CA HIS A 127 1.46 -7.32 16.04
C HIS A 127 0.01 -7.83 15.98
N LEU A 128 -0.13 -9.14 15.80
CA LEU A 128 -1.43 -9.80 15.75
C LEU A 128 -1.97 -10.12 17.14
N GLY A 129 -1.29 -9.74 18.23
CA GLY A 129 -1.74 -9.99 19.60
C GLY A 129 -1.98 -11.48 19.93
N PRO A 130 -2.74 -11.78 20.99
CA PRO A 130 -3.09 -13.15 21.34
C PRO A 130 -3.92 -13.80 20.24
N ARG A 131 -3.53 -14.99 19.80
CA ARG A 131 -4.22 -15.79 18.79
C ARG A 131 -4.59 -17.14 19.37
N TYR A 132 -5.61 -17.77 18.79
CA TYR A 132 -5.99 -19.12 19.19
C TYR A 132 -4.93 -20.13 18.73
N PRO A 133 -4.40 -20.96 19.65
CA PRO A 133 -3.37 -21.93 19.30
C PRO A 133 -3.94 -22.95 18.31
N GLY A 134 -3.18 -23.24 17.25
CA GLY A 134 -3.55 -24.22 16.23
C GLY A 134 -4.60 -23.76 15.22
N MET A 135 -5.17 -22.56 15.33
CA MET A 135 -6.17 -22.06 14.39
C MET A 135 -5.55 -21.25 13.25
N LEU A 136 -6.14 -21.41 12.05
CA LEU A 136 -5.91 -20.52 10.92
C LEU A 136 -6.62 -19.18 11.16
N GLY A 137 -6.00 -18.11 10.67
CA GLY A 137 -6.58 -16.78 10.69
C GLY A 137 -6.73 -16.22 9.28
N VAL A 138 -7.69 -15.31 9.09
CA VAL A 138 -7.81 -14.51 7.88
C VAL A 138 -7.54 -13.06 8.24
N LEU A 139 -6.50 -12.47 7.65
CA LEU A 139 -6.17 -11.06 7.82
C LEU A 139 -6.65 -10.28 6.61
N CYS A 140 -7.46 -9.26 6.83
CA CYS A 140 -7.95 -8.35 5.81
C CYS A 140 -7.34 -6.97 6.07
N LEU A 141 -6.58 -6.46 5.09
CA LEU A 141 -6.00 -5.14 5.10
C LEU A 141 -6.74 -4.25 4.11
N GLU A 142 -7.37 -3.18 4.59
CA GLU A 142 -7.95 -2.18 3.72
C GLU A 142 -6.88 -1.22 3.23
N VAL A 143 -6.56 -1.33 1.94
CA VAL A 143 -5.55 -0.51 1.29
C VAL A 143 -6.27 0.59 0.51
N LEU A 144 -6.07 1.84 0.93
CA LEU A 144 -6.66 3.00 0.28
C LEU A 144 -5.83 3.47 -0.92
N ALA A 145 -4.52 3.26 -0.88
CA ALA A 145 -3.58 3.67 -1.92
C ALA A 145 -2.31 2.78 -1.91
N GLY A 146 -1.80 2.45 -3.10
CA GLY A 146 -0.57 1.68 -3.38
C GLY A 146 0.18 2.31 -4.59
N GLY A 147 1.51 2.23 -4.68
CA GLY A 147 2.29 2.98 -5.70
C GLY A 147 2.14 2.40 -7.12
N PRO A 148 2.37 3.17 -8.21
CA PRO A 148 2.90 4.54 -8.30
C PRO A 148 1.80 5.62 -8.29
N TYR A 149 2.06 6.71 -7.56
CA TYR A 149 1.06 7.71 -7.17
C TYR A 149 1.04 8.92 -8.09
N GLY A 150 -0.09 9.11 -8.78
CA GLY A 150 -0.54 10.41 -9.23
C GLY A 150 -1.87 10.71 -8.57
N VAL A 151 -1.87 11.36 -7.40
CA VAL A 151 -2.98 12.26 -7.08
C VAL A 151 -2.42 13.63 -7.38
N ALA A 152 -2.61 14.06 -8.63
CA ALA A 152 -2.43 15.47 -8.93
C ALA A 152 -3.33 16.24 -7.95
N PRO A 153 -2.85 17.27 -7.24
CA PRO A 153 -3.79 18.28 -6.80
C PRO A 153 -4.46 18.76 -8.07
N ALA A 154 -5.80 18.71 -8.13
CA ALA A 154 -6.51 19.45 -9.15
C ALA A 154 -6.19 20.94 -8.88
N CYS A 155 -5.08 21.42 -9.43
CA CYS A 155 -4.84 22.82 -9.59
C CYS A 155 -5.82 23.24 -10.68
N SER A 156 -7.04 23.54 -10.27
CA SER A 156 -7.93 24.35 -11.07
C SER A 156 -7.26 25.71 -11.18
N THR A 157 -6.35 25.84 -12.14
CA THR A 157 -5.91 27.14 -12.63
C THR A 157 -7.14 27.73 -13.29
N THR A 158 -7.89 28.51 -12.51
CA THR A 158 -8.86 29.46 -13.05
C THR A 158 -8.08 30.38 -13.97
N ALA A 159 -8.17 30.11 -15.27
CA ALA A 159 -7.71 31.01 -16.31
C ALA A 159 -8.44 32.35 -16.11
N GLY A 160 -7.68 33.40 -15.78
CA GLY A 160 -8.19 34.76 -15.74
C GLY A 160 -8.75 35.15 -17.12
N PRO A 161 -9.81 35.96 -17.17
CA PRO A 161 -10.45 36.30 -18.44
C PRO A 161 -9.49 37.12 -19.33
N PRO A 162 -9.55 36.95 -20.66
CA PRO A 162 -8.70 37.72 -21.56
C PRO A 162 -9.07 39.20 -21.49
N ARG A 163 -8.05 40.05 -21.33
CA ARG A 163 -8.20 41.50 -21.47
C ARG A 163 -8.44 41.84 -22.94
N LEU A 164 -9.60 42.42 -23.23
CA LEU A 164 -9.86 43.18 -24.45
C LEU A 164 -8.93 44.40 -24.47
N THR A 165 -8.06 44.47 -25.48
CA THR A 165 -7.40 45.72 -25.89
C THR A 165 -8.20 46.33 -27.04
N ALA A 166 -8.29 47.65 -26.99
CA ALA A 166 -9.15 48.56 -27.76
C ALA A 166 -9.00 48.48 -29.29
#